data_AF-A0A668SHQ7-F1
#
_entry.id   AF-A0A668SHQ7-F1
#
_cell.length_a   1.000
_cell.length_b   1.000
_cell.length_c   1.000
_cell.angle_alpha   90.00
_cell.angle_beta   90.00
_cell.angle_gamma   90.00
#
_symmetry.space_group_name_H-M   'P 1'
#
loop_
_entity.id
_entity.type
_entity.pdbx_description
1 polymer ?
#
loop_
_entity_poly.entity_id
_entity_poly.type
_entity_poly.pdbx_seq_one_letter_code
_entity_poly.pdbx_strand_id
1 'polypeptide(L)' 'MVILDIKMLSGFSPDPESLKSLKHGLLVSRVEQKEDHVLVYLEEVSESHRGDTR' A
#
# COMPACT_ATOMS: atom_id res chain seq x y z
N MET A 1 0.69 7.99 10.48
CA MET A 1 -0.15 8.13 9.28
C MET A 1 0.74 8.35 8.07
N VAL A 2 0.82 7.36 7.19
CA VAL A 2 1.56 7.42 5.91
C VAL A 2 0.57 7.13 4.78
N ILE A 3 0.71 7.83 3.66
CA ILE A 3 -0.08 7.61 2.46
C ILE A 3 0.87 7.17 1.35
N LEU A 4 0.66 5.96 0.83
CA LEU A 4 1.31 5.52 -0.40
C LEU A 4 0.39 5.84 -1.57
N ASP A 5 0.94 6.54 -2.56
CA ASP A 5 0.29 6.77 -3.84
C ASP A 5 1.00 5.93 -4.91
N ILE A 6 0.30 4.92 -5.42
CA ILE A 6 0.78 4.01 -6.45
C ILE A 6 0.10 4.38 -7.75
N LYS A 7 0.86 4.98 -8.66
CA LYS A 7 0.40 5.26 -10.02
C LYS A 7 0.52 4.02 -10.90
N MET A 8 -0.56 3.66 -11.56
CA MET A 8 -0.63 2.61 -12.56
C MET A 8 -0.09 3.10 -13.90
N LEU A 9 0.67 2.25 -14.57
CA LEU A 9 1.10 2.51 -15.95
C LEU A 9 -0.10 2.38 -16.88
N SER A 10 -0.11 3.15 -17.97
CA SER A 10 -1.18 3.07 -18.98
C SER A 10 -1.28 1.65 -19.55
N GLY A 11 -2.50 1.10 -19.57
CA GLY A 11 -2.76 -0.28 -19.99
C GLY A 11 -2.64 -1.33 -18.88
N PHE A 12 -2.29 -0.93 -17.66
CA PHE A 12 -2.25 -1.81 -16.50
C PHE A 12 -3.38 -1.47 -15.51
N SER A 13 -3.98 -2.52 -14.97
CA SER A 13 -4.94 -2.42 -13.86
C SER A 13 -4.43 -3.27 -12.70
N PRO A 14 -4.59 -2.81 -11.45
CA PRO A 14 -4.20 -3.60 -10.30
C PRO A 14 -5.12 -4.82 -10.17
N ASP A 15 -4.57 -5.92 -9.66
CA ASP A 15 -5.31 -7.15 -9.44
C ASP A 15 -6.33 -6.99 -8.29
N PRO A 16 -7.63 -7.27 -8.51
CA PRO A 16 -8.66 -7.07 -7.50
C PRO A 16 -8.47 -7.90 -6.22
N GLU A 17 -7.98 -9.13 -6.33
CA GLU A 17 -7.77 -10.02 -5.17
C GLU A 17 -6.59 -9.54 -4.31
N SER A 18 -5.55 -9.02 -4.96
CA SER A 18 -4.42 -8.37 -4.30
C SER A 18 -4.86 -7.14 -3.52
N LEU A 19 -5.75 -6.30 -4.07
CA LEU A 19 -6.30 -5.15 -3.36
C LEU A 19 -7.19 -5.54 -2.17
N LYS A 20 -7.97 -6.62 -2.29
CA LYS A 20 -8.75 -7.15 -1.15
C LYS A 20 -7.82 -7.61 -0.04
N SER A 21 -6.79 -8.38 -0.38
CA SER A 21 -5.78 -8.85 0.58
C SER A 21 -5.09 -7.69 1.29
N LEU A 22 -4.75 -6.63 0.53
CA LEU A 22 -4.13 -5.43 1.09
C LEU A 22 -5.02 -4.70 2.10
N LYS A 23 -6.35 -4.67 1.89
CA LYS A 23 -7.31 -4.10 2.87
C LYS A 23 -7.35 -4.87 4.19
N HIS A 24 -6.92 -6.12 4.21
CA HIS A 24 -6.85 -6.94 5.42
C HIS A 24 -5.47 -6.89 6.10
N GLY A 25 -4.54 -6.09 5.58
CA GLY A 25 -3.22 -5.90 6.19
C GLY A 25 -3.33 -5.21 7.55
N LEU A 26 -2.57 -5.69 8.54
CA LEU A 26 -2.64 -5.24 9.94
C LEU A 26 -2.45 -3.72 10.12
N LEU A 27 -1.59 -3.11 9.30
CA LEU A 27 -1.26 -1.68 9.38
C LEU A 27 -2.03 -0.84 8.37
N VAL A 28 -2.86 -1.46 7.52
CA VAL A 28 -3.60 -0.78 6.47
C VAL A 28 -4.94 -0.31 7.03
N SER A 29 -5.05 1.01 7.19
CA SER A 29 -6.30 1.64 7.61
C SER A 29 -7.33 1.63 6.48
N ARG A 30 -6.89 1.95 5.25
CA ARG A 30 -7.77 2.03 4.08
C ARG A 30 -7.00 1.86 2.78
N VAL A 31 -7.71 1.33 1.77
CA VAL A 31 -7.27 1.34 0.37
C VAL A 31 -8.34 2.04 -0.47
N GLU A 32 -7.95 3.06 -1.23
CA GLU A 32 -8.78 3.73 -2.23
C GLU A 32 -8.21 3.51 -3.63
N GLN A 33 -9.10 3.38 -4.61
CA GLN A 33 -8.72 3.36 -6.02
C GLN A 33 -9.38 4.56 -6.69
N LYS A 34 -8.57 5.39 -7.35
CA LYS A 34 -9.00 6.59 -8.08
C LYS A 34 -8.36 6.56 -9.45
N GLU A 35 -9.15 6.30 -10.48
CA GLU A 35 -8.66 6.28 -11.87
C GLU A 35 -7.46 5.33 -12.02
N ASP A 36 -6.27 5.86 -12.35
CA ASP A 36 -5.01 5.14 -12.46
C ASP A 36 -4.16 5.15 -11.17
N HIS A 37 -4.70 5.62 -10.05
CA HIS A 37 -4.01 5.68 -8.77
C HIS A 37 -4.63 4.74 -7.73
N VAL A 38 -3.76 4.08 -6.96
CA VAL A 38 -4.14 3.32 -5.76
C VAL A 38 -3.52 4.00 -4.55
N LEU A 39 -4.37 4.50 -3.66
CA LEU A 39 -3.97 5.12 -2.41
C LEU A 39 -4.07 4.12 -1.26
N VAL A 40 -3.00 3.95 -0.51
CA VAL A 40 -2.94 3.07 0.66
C VAL A 40 -2.61 3.91 1.88
N TYR A 41 -3.50 3.87 2.87
CA TYR A 41 -3.36 4.60 4.12
C TYR A 41 -2.84 3.63 5.19
N LEU A 42 -1.63 3.90 5.69
CA LEU A 42 -1.01 3.14 6.77
C LEU A 42 -1.09 3.91 8.09
N GLU A 43 -1.50 3.21 9.16
CA GLU A 43 -1.64 3.79 10.50
C GLU A 43 -0.26 4.20 11.05
N GLU A 44 0.67 3.26 11.06
CA GLU A 44 2.07 3.47 11.37
C GLU A 44 2.97 2.77 10.37
N VAL A 45 4.19 3.31 10.21
CA VAL A 45 5.29 2.62 9.54
C VAL A 45 6.40 2.55 10.56
N SER A 46 6.69 1.35 11.04
CA SER A 46 7.82 1.12 11.95
C SER A 46 9.11 1.16 11.11
N GLU A 47 10.08 1.97 11.50
CA GLU A 47 11.42 1.86 10.92
C GLU A 47 12.04 0.53 11.34
N SER A 48 11.97 -0.48 10.47
CA SER A 48 12.86 -1.63 10.59
C SER A 48 14.26 -1.13 10.23
N HIS A 49 14.96 -0.60 11.23
CA HIS A 49 16.40 -0.43 11.17
C HIS A 49 17.01 -1.83 11.04
N ARG A 50 17.07 -2.36 9.82
CA ARG A 50 17.94 -3.47 9.48
C ARG A 50 19.36 -2.92 9.23
N GLY A 51 19.85 -2.17 10.22
CA GLY A 51 21.27 -1.98 10.49
C GLY A 51 21.59 -2.86 11.69
N ASP A 52 22.70 -3.57 11.61
CA ASP A 52 23.31 -4.36 12.69
C ASP A 52 22.61 -5.67 13.07
N THR A 53 23.08 -6.77 12.46
CA THR A 53 23.77 -7.82 13.25
C THR A 53 24.70 -8.63 12.33
N ARG A 54 26.00 -8.37 12.51
CA ARG A 54 27.20 -9.19 12.19
C ARG A 54 27.60 -9.41 10.74
#